data_AF-A0A9K3J962-F1
#
_entry.id   AF-A0A9K3J962-F1
#
_cell.length_a   1.000
_cell.length_b   1.000
_cell.length_c   1.000
_cell.angle_alpha   90.00
_cell.angle_beta   90.00
_cell.angle_gamma   90.00
#
_symmetry.space_group_name_H-M   'P 1'
#
loop_
_entity.id
_entity.type
_entity.pdbx_description
1 polymer ?
#
loop_
_entity_poly.entity_id
_entity_poly.type
_entity_poly.pdbx_seq_one_letter_code
_entity_poly.pdbx_strand_id
1 'polypeptide(L)'
;METIMKHICLLIFICLVCRDVYSQDFNLSIRQEQTATPREWDVTLENTSPCVILNAYLDCKGFQSHREINPKVILKQGDVCIVNDGQRMNPSDSLHFIYAWETQFAFKLLNQSIACS
;
A
#
# COMPACT_ATOMS: atom_id res chain seq x y z
N MET A 1 3.52 -46.68 2.58
CA MET A 1 2.92 -45.80 1.55
C MET A 1 1.69 -45.07 2.09
N GLU A 2 0.75 -45.76 2.74
CA GLU A 2 -0.43 -45.14 3.36
C GLU A 2 -0.09 -44.10 4.45
N THR A 3 0.85 -44.41 5.35
CA THR A 3 1.28 -43.50 6.41
C THR A 3 1.94 -42.24 5.85
N ILE A 4 2.77 -42.38 4.81
CA ILE A 4 3.47 -41.27 4.15
C ILE A 4 2.45 -40.34 3.48
N MET A 5 1.46 -40.90 2.77
CA MET A 5 0.38 -40.13 2.15
C MET A 5 -0.43 -39.34 3.18
N LYS A 6 -0.75 -39.93 4.34
CA LYS A 6 -1.46 -39.25 5.43
C LYS A 6 -0.68 -38.05 5.99
N HIS A 7 0.64 -38.19 6.18
CA HIS A 7 1.48 -37.10 6.67
C HIS A 7 1.64 -35.98 5.64
N ILE A 8 1.76 -36.33 4.35
CA ILE A 8 1.78 -35.35 3.26
C ILE A 8 0.45 -34.58 3.19
N CYS A 9 -0.69 -35.29 3.26
CA CYS A 9 -2.00 -34.64 3.29
C CYS A 9 -2.17 -33.71 4.49
N LEU A 10 -1.69 -34.11 5.67
CA LEU A 10 -1.72 -33.27 6.88
C LEU A 10 -0.87 -32.01 6.70
N LEU A 11 0.34 -32.14 6.16
CA LEU A 11 1.24 -31.00 5.88
C LEU A 11 0.63 -30.04 4.84
N ILE A 12 0.03 -30.57 3.77
CA ILE A 12 -0.67 -29.74 2.76
C ILE A 12 -1.85 -29.01 3.40
N PHE A 13 -2.62 -29.67 4.26
CA PHE A 13 -3.75 -29.04 4.96
C PHE A 13 -3.30 -27.92 5.90
N ILE A 14 -2.22 -28.13 6.64
CA ILE A 14 -1.60 -27.10 7.49
C ILE A 14 -1.12 -25.92 6.62
N CYS A 15 -0.47 -26.17 5.48
CA CYS A 15 -0.06 -25.11 4.56
C CYS A 15 -1.25 -24.34 3.95
N LEU A 16 -2.39 -24.99 3.71
CA LEU A 16 -3.61 -24.35 3.22
C LEU A 16 -4.27 -23.47 4.30
N VAL A 17 -4.28 -23.91 5.55
CA VAL A 17 -4.81 -23.15 6.69
C VAL A 17 -3.88 -21.99 7.08
N CYS A 18 -2.57 -22.14 6.90
CA CYS A 18 -1.58 -21.07 7.17
C CYS A 18 -1.47 -20.03 6.05
N ARG A 19 -2.26 -20.10 4.96
CA ARG A 19 -2.18 -19.11 3.87
C ARG A 19 -2.44 -17.67 4.33
N ASP A 20 -3.15 -17.50 5.46
CA ASP A 20 -3.51 -16.19 6.00
C ASP A 20 -2.52 -15.67 7.09
N VAL A 21 -1.46 -16.42 7.42
CA VAL A 21 -0.51 -16.03 8.50
C VAL A 21 0.57 -15.05 8.00
N TYR A 22 0.71 -14.89 6.69
CA TYR A 22 1.70 -14.00 6.07
C TYR A 22 1.06 -12.97 5.11
N SER A 23 -0.23 -12.65 5.23
CA SER A 23 -0.67 -11.37 4.67
C SER A 23 -0.01 -10.30 5.54
N GLN A 24 0.99 -9.64 4.97
CA GLN A 24 1.48 -8.39 5.54
C GLN A 24 0.31 -7.42 5.36
N ASP A 25 -0.61 -7.38 6.33
CA ASP A 25 -1.75 -6.48 6.33
C ASP A 25 -1.20 -5.06 6.47
N PHE A 26 -0.87 -4.49 5.33
CA PHE A 26 -0.47 -3.13 5.21
C PHE A 26 -1.70 -2.26 5.47
N ASN A 27 -1.77 -1.77 6.70
CA ASN A 27 -2.82 -0.87 7.16
C ASN A 27 -2.98 0.43 6.33
N LEU A 28 -2.00 0.79 5.49
CA LEU A 28 -2.18 1.81 4.46
C LEU A 28 -2.70 1.18 3.17
N SER A 29 -3.99 1.40 2.88
CA SER A 29 -4.62 1.00 1.62
C SER A 29 -4.26 2.01 0.53
N ILE A 30 -3.88 1.50 -0.65
CA ILE A 30 -3.61 2.30 -1.84
C ILE A 30 -4.60 1.87 -2.91
N ARG A 31 -5.53 2.76 -3.26
CA ARG A 31 -6.49 2.55 -4.35
C ARG A 31 -6.24 3.55 -5.45
N GLN A 32 -6.41 3.12 -6.69
CA GLN A 32 -6.23 3.98 -7.85
C GLN A 32 -7.35 3.72 -8.85
N GLU A 33 -7.92 4.80 -9.37
CA GLU A 33 -8.98 4.75 -10.36
C GLU A 33 -8.64 5.66 -11.52
N GLN A 34 -8.94 5.23 -12.74
CA GLN A 34 -8.76 6.09 -13.90
C GLN A 34 -9.82 7.20 -13.85
N THR A 35 -9.40 8.45 -14.04
CA THR A 35 -10.34 9.57 -14.11
C THR A 35 -11.04 9.62 -15.47
N ALA A 36 -12.00 10.54 -15.63
CA ALA A 36 -12.60 10.83 -16.94
C ALA A 36 -11.56 11.36 -17.97
N THR A 37 -10.47 11.94 -17.49
CA THR A 37 -9.35 12.38 -18.32
C THR A 37 -8.44 11.18 -18.65
N PRO A 38 -8.17 10.88 -19.93
CA PRO A 38 -7.24 9.82 -20.29
C PRO A 38 -5.87 10.05 -19.66
N ARG A 39 -5.23 8.95 -19.22
CA ARG A 39 -3.89 8.97 -18.60
C ARG A 39 -3.82 9.77 -17.28
N GLU A 40 -4.95 10.05 -16.65
CA GLU A 40 -4.98 10.56 -15.27
C GLU A 40 -5.57 9.51 -14.34
N TRP A 41 -4.94 9.37 -13.18
CA TRP A 41 -5.26 8.39 -12.15
C TRP A 41 -5.50 9.11 -10.83
N ASP A 42 -6.67 8.91 -10.25
CA ASP A 42 -7.01 9.36 -8.90
C ASP A 42 -6.54 8.31 -7.90
N VAL A 43 -5.75 8.73 -6.91
CA VAL A 43 -5.15 7.86 -5.90
C VAL A 43 -5.73 8.19 -4.54
N THR A 44 -6.30 7.19 -3.89
CA THR A 44 -6.70 7.25 -2.49
C THR A 44 -5.70 6.47 -1.64
N LEU A 45 -5.09 7.15 -0.68
CA LEU A 45 -4.31 6.55 0.41
C LEU A 45 -5.16 6.58 1.67
N GLU A 46 -5.47 5.44 2.25
CA GLU A 46 -6.36 5.35 3.41
C GLU A 46 -5.71 4.56 4.55
N ASN A 47 -5.78 5.10 5.77
CA ASN A 47 -5.46 4.33 6.96
C ASN A 47 -6.66 3.43 7.34
N THR A 48 -6.56 2.14 7.02
CA THR A 48 -7.55 1.12 7.39
C THR A 48 -7.27 0.48 8.74
N SER A 49 -6.23 0.94 9.46
CA SER A 49 -5.94 0.52 10.83
C SER A 49 -6.93 1.11 11.82
N PRO A 50 -7.24 0.41 12.93
CA PRO A 50 -7.83 1.05 14.11
C PRO A 50 -6.84 1.97 14.85
N CYS A 51 -5.57 2.01 14.44
CA CYS A 51 -4.49 2.76 15.08
C CYS A 51 -3.94 3.88 14.19
N VAL A 52 -3.06 4.71 14.73
CA VAL A 52 -2.40 5.78 13.99
C VAL A 52 -1.25 5.20 13.15
N ILE A 53 -1.16 5.57 11.87
CA ILE A 53 -0.01 5.29 11.01
C ILE A 53 0.98 6.46 11.07
N LEU A 54 2.26 6.13 11.20
CA LEU A 54 3.41 7.05 11.22
C LEU A 54 4.44 6.59 10.18
N ASN A 55 5.31 7.50 9.72
CA ASN A 55 6.47 7.16 8.89
C ASN A 55 6.12 6.26 7.69
N ALA A 56 5.06 6.60 6.97
CA ALA A 56 4.61 5.85 5.80
C ALA A 56 5.39 6.29 4.55
N TYR A 57 6.00 5.32 3.87
CA TYR A 57 6.83 5.54 2.68
C TYR A 57 6.45 4.60 1.55
N LEU A 58 6.28 5.14 0.35
CA LEU A 58 5.99 4.36 -0.87
C LEU A 58 7.23 4.26 -1.76
N ASP A 59 7.33 3.14 -2.49
CA ASP A 59 8.28 2.96 -3.60
C ASP A 59 7.81 3.83 -4.76
N CYS A 60 8.65 4.80 -5.10
CA CYS A 60 8.45 5.74 -6.19
C CYS A 60 9.60 5.68 -7.20
N LYS A 61 10.32 4.56 -7.25
CA LYS A 61 11.36 4.35 -8.25
C LYS A 61 10.78 4.42 -9.65
N GLY A 62 11.31 5.33 -10.45
CA GLY A 62 10.82 5.60 -11.79
C GLY A 62 9.48 6.34 -11.86
N PHE A 63 8.83 6.64 -10.72
CA PHE A 63 7.56 7.38 -10.70
C PHE A 63 7.72 8.77 -11.32
N GLN A 64 6.85 9.13 -12.25
CA GLN A 64 6.81 10.45 -12.86
C GLN A 64 5.35 10.87 -13.07
N SER A 65 5.10 12.18 -13.03
CA SER A 65 3.80 12.72 -13.39
C SER A 65 3.94 13.96 -14.25
N HIS A 66 3.11 14.07 -15.29
CA HIS A 66 2.98 15.29 -16.09
C HIS A 66 2.13 16.36 -15.39
N ARG A 67 1.52 16.03 -14.25
CA ARG A 67 0.72 16.93 -13.43
C ARG A 67 1.44 17.21 -12.12
N GLU A 68 1.34 18.45 -11.64
CA GLU A 68 1.86 18.80 -10.33
C GLU A 68 1.02 18.11 -9.24
N ILE A 69 1.71 17.45 -8.32
CA ILE A 69 1.10 16.76 -7.19
C ILE A 69 1.44 17.55 -5.93
N ASN A 70 0.44 17.76 -5.06
CA ASN A 70 0.65 18.46 -3.80
C ASN A 70 1.68 17.71 -2.92
N PRO A 71 2.85 18.30 -2.62
CA PRO A 71 3.89 17.65 -1.83
C PRO A 71 3.46 17.34 -0.40
N LYS A 72 2.40 18.00 0.11
CA LYS A 72 1.82 17.67 1.43
C LYS A 72 1.10 16.33 1.47
N VAL A 73 0.67 15.81 0.31
CA VAL A 73 0.03 14.49 0.21
C VAL A 73 1.08 13.42 -0.05
N ILE A 74 1.94 13.65 -1.04
CA ILE A 74 3.04 12.76 -1.38
C ILE A 74 4.25 13.58 -1.82
N LEU A 75 5.36 13.46 -1.07
CA LEU A 75 6.61 14.15 -1.38
C LEU A 75 7.62 13.15 -1.92
N LYS A 76 7.96 13.24 -3.21
CA LYS A 76 8.99 12.40 -3.83
C LYS A 76 10.39 12.89 -3.48
N GLN A 77 11.21 12.04 -2.87
CA GLN A 77 12.62 12.25 -2.58
C GLN A 77 13.44 11.10 -3.16
N GLY A 78 14.07 11.31 -4.32
CA GLY A 78 14.75 10.24 -5.04
C GLY A 78 13.76 9.13 -5.46
N ASP A 79 14.02 7.89 -5.06
CA ASP A 79 13.17 6.73 -5.35
C ASP A 79 12.09 6.47 -4.28
N VAL A 80 12.02 7.30 -3.24
CA VAL A 80 11.05 7.14 -2.14
C VAL A 80 10.04 8.26 -2.18
N CYS A 81 8.78 7.95 -1.88
CA CYS A 81 7.74 8.94 -1.62
C CYS A 81 7.34 8.94 -0.15
N ILE A 82 7.38 10.12 0.46
CA ILE A 82 6.92 10.35 1.82
C ILE A 82 5.43 10.65 1.78
N VAL A 83 4.62 9.87 2.50
CA VAL A 83 3.17 10.07 2.60
C VAL A 83 2.87 11.12 3.66
N ASN A 84 1.87 11.98 3.40
CA ASN A 84 1.35 12.98 4.32
C ASN A 84 2.42 13.94 4.88
N ASP A 85 3.46 14.26 4.10
CA ASP A 85 4.60 15.07 4.56
C ASP A 85 5.27 14.49 5.84
N GLY A 86 5.23 13.16 5.99
CA GLY A 86 5.74 12.44 7.16
C GLY A 86 4.86 12.58 8.41
N GLN A 87 3.74 13.28 8.32
CA GLN A 87 2.77 13.42 9.41
C GLN A 87 1.96 12.14 9.60
N ARG A 88 1.42 12.02 10.82
CA ARG A 88 0.57 10.88 11.19
C ARG A 88 -0.74 10.84 10.40
N MET A 89 -1.23 9.64 10.11
CA MET A 89 -2.59 9.40 9.63
C MET A 89 -3.37 8.73 10.76
N ASN A 90 -4.43 9.37 11.24
CA ASN A 90 -5.33 8.79 12.24
C ASN A 90 -6.17 7.66 11.62
N PRO A 91 -6.84 6.83 12.43
CA PRO A 91 -7.76 5.82 11.91
C PRO A 91 -8.78 6.44 10.95
N SER A 92 -8.98 5.80 9.80
CA SER A 92 -9.89 6.25 8.74
C SER A 92 -9.51 7.55 8.03
N ASP A 93 -8.35 8.16 8.32
CA ASP A 93 -7.86 9.28 7.53
C ASP A 93 -7.60 8.82 6.09
N SER A 94 -8.02 9.65 5.13
CA SER A 94 -7.75 9.43 3.71
C SER A 94 -7.11 10.65 3.06
N LEU A 95 -6.17 10.41 2.16
CA LEU A 95 -5.51 11.41 1.34
C LEU A 95 -5.76 11.09 -0.12
N HIS A 96 -5.92 12.14 -0.92
CA HIS A 96 -6.27 12.03 -2.33
C HIS A 96 -5.32 12.86 -3.17
N PHE A 97 -4.85 12.30 -4.28
CA PHE A 97 -4.10 13.05 -5.27
C PHE A 97 -4.27 12.43 -6.67
N ILE A 98 -4.20 13.29 -7.68
CA ILE A 98 -4.27 12.86 -9.08
C ILE A 98 -2.89 12.97 -9.70
N TYR A 99 -2.45 11.93 -10.42
CA TYR A 99 -1.26 11.98 -11.26
C TYR A 99 -1.60 11.69 -12.72
N ALA A 100 -0.87 12.35 -13.63
CA ALA A 100 -0.94 12.10 -15.06
C ALA A 100 0.22 11.22 -15.53
N TRP A 101 -0.07 10.01 -16.05
CA TRP A 101 0.89 9.10 -16.67
C TRP A 101 0.20 8.07 -17.59
N GLU A 102 0.95 7.56 -18.58
CA GLU A 102 0.49 6.63 -19.62
C GLU A 102 -0.22 5.39 -19.06
N THR A 103 0.27 4.84 -17.95
CA THR A 103 -0.29 3.65 -17.31
C THR A 103 -0.39 3.85 -15.81
N GLN A 104 -1.24 3.04 -15.17
CA GLN A 104 -1.32 2.98 -13.72
C GLN A 104 0.03 2.60 -13.13
N PHE A 105 0.56 3.41 -12.23
CA PHE A 105 1.80 3.13 -11.52
C PHE A 105 1.57 2.16 -10.36
N ALA A 106 2.46 1.18 -10.24
CA ALA A 106 2.37 0.17 -9.19
C ALA A 106 3.06 0.64 -7.90
N PHE A 107 2.43 1.57 -7.18
CA PHE A 107 2.90 1.96 -5.85
C PHE A 107 2.99 0.76 -4.92
N LYS A 108 4.08 0.66 -4.16
CA LYS A 108 4.28 -0.35 -3.12
C LYS A 108 4.60 0.34 -1.81
N LEU A 109 4.03 -0.13 -0.71
CA LEU A 109 4.44 0.32 0.61
C LEU A 109 5.84 -0.23 0.91
N LEU A 110 6.79 0.66 1.18
CA LEU A 110 8.13 0.28 1.63
C LEU A 110 8.17 0.09 3.14
N ASN A 111 7.55 1.01 3.86
CA ASN A 111 7.53 1.01 5.31
C ASN A 111 6.35 1.81 5.87
N GLN A 112 5.93 1.44 7.08
CA GLN A 112 5.01 2.18 7.92
C GLN A 112 5.26 1.78 9.38
N SER A 113 4.94 2.67 10.32
CA SER A 113 4.88 2.38 11.75
C SER A 113 3.46 2.55 12.25
N ILE A 114 3.04 1.72 13.21
CA ILE A 114 1.69 1.76 13.76
C ILE A 114 1.80 2.04 15.26
N ALA A 115 1.03 3.02 15.74
CA ALA A 115 0.95 3.39 17.15
C ALA A 115 -0.49 3.23 17.65
N CYS A 116 -0.69 2.29 18.57
CA CYS A 116 -1.96 2.02 19.25
C CYS A 116 -1.89 2.50 20.71
N SER A 117 -3.03 2.91 21.27
CA SER A 117 -3.18 3.32 22.68
C SER A 117 -3.79 2.23 23.53
#